data_AF-A0A261KP66-F1
#
_entry.id   AF-A0A261KP66-F1
#
_cell.length_a   1.000
_cell.length_b   1.000
_cell.length_c   1.000
_cell.angle_alpha   90.00
_cell.angle_beta   90.00
_cell.angle_gamma   90.00
#
_symmetry.space_group_name_H-M   'P 1'
#
loop_
_entity.id
_entity.type
_entity.pdbx_description
1 polymer ?
#
loop_
_entity_poly.entity_id
_entity_poly.type
_entity_poly.pdbx_seq_one_letter_code
_entity_poly.pdbx_strand_id
1 'polypeptide(L)'
;MTQKIYHTLVGQVASLPFRKIIWIVPVAFTFHEIEEWNIMPWWLEHFSNATVISDLALRTWLVFITLIGFLWTGIACLLPTVRATGLMVFPFFLMIPFSNSLQHIYWQFTFERYAPGFLSCAILNIPSVLLVSWHAARNRLISPILLGTFFVLAILYLVATILGGEKEPLFFHEILTFSAWLADYLFRVT
;
A
#
# COMPACT_ATOMS: atom_id res chain seq x y z
N MET A 1 -11.89 21.46 -26.47
CA MET A 1 -10.55 20.82 -26.54
C MET A 1 -10.38 19.70 -25.51
N THR A 2 -11.01 19.80 -24.34
CA THR A 2 -10.98 18.79 -23.26
C THR A 2 -11.54 17.41 -23.62
N GLN A 3 -12.68 17.31 -24.33
CA GLN A 3 -13.26 16.00 -24.70
C GLN A 3 -12.33 15.09 -25.52
N LYS A 4 -11.53 15.64 -26.46
CA LYS A 4 -10.59 14.83 -27.26
C LYS A 4 -9.43 14.26 -26.43
N ILE A 5 -8.95 15.00 -25.42
CA ILE A 5 -7.82 14.57 -24.58
C ILE A 5 -8.23 13.42 -23.65
N TYR A 6 -9.41 13.51 -23.02
CA TYR A 6 -9.93 12.44 -22.14
C TYR A 6 -10.14 11.11 -22.89
N HIS A 7 -10.58 11.15 -24.15
CA HIS A 7 -10.70 9.94 -24.96
C HIS A 7 -9.36 9.27 -25.27
N THR A 8 -8.25 10.01 -25.22
CA THR A 8 -6.94 9.48 -25.65
C THR A 8 -6.21 8.82 -24.49
N LEU A 9 -6.06 9.48 -23.34
CA LEU A 9 -5.30 8.94 -22.19
C LEU A 9 -6.02 7.77 -21.50
N VAL A 10 -7.30 7.93 -21.17
CA VAL A 10 -8.08 6.84 -20.54
C VAL A 10 -8.23 5.66 -21.50
N GLY A 11 -8.37 5.94 -22.80
CA GLY A 11 -8.40 4.92 -23.85
C GLY A 11 -7.07 4.15 -23.95
N GLN A 12 -5.94 4.86 -23.94
CA GLN A 12 -4.60 4.26 -23.94
C GLN A 12 -4.38 3.35 -22.74
N VAL A 13 -4.67 3.83 -21.52
CA VAL A 13 -4.51 3.02 -20.31
C VAL A 13 -5.47 1.82 -20.30
N ALA A 14 -6.71 1.99 -20.76
CA ALA A 14 -7.67 0.89 -20.87
C ALA A 14 -7.19 -0.20 -21.86
N SER A 15 -6.42 0.17 -22.89
CA SER A 15 -5.88 -0.76 -23.87
C SER A 15 -4.64 -1.55 -23.40
N LEU A 16 -4.01 -1.13 -22.29
CA LEU A 16 -2.85 -1.83 -21.77
C LEU A 16 -3.22 -3.23 -21.25
N PRO A 17 -2.40 -4.27 -21.51
CA PRO A 17 -2.58 -5.57 -20.90
C PRO A 17 -2.55 -5.47 -19.37
N PHE A 18 -3.49 -6.15 -18.69
CA PHE A 18 -3.59 -6.11 -17.23
C PHE A 18 -2.26 -6.48 -16.54
N ARG A 19 -1.55 -7.51 -17.03
CA ARG A 19 -0.23 -7.89 -16.48
C ARG A 19 0.85 -6.81 -16.57
N LYS A 20 0.67 -5.81 -17.43
CA LYS A 20 1.56 -4.64 -17.50
C LYS A 20 1.10 -3.56 -16.54
N ILE A 21 -0.21 -3.26 -16.51
CA ILE A 21 -0.73 -2.16 -15.68
C ILE A 21 -0.58 -2.44 -14.19
N ILE A 22 -0.67 -3.70 -13.73
CA ILE A 22 -0.59 -4.03 -12.29
C ILE A 22 0.74 -3.64 -11.64
N TRP A 23 1.83 -3.50 -12.41
CA TRP A 23 3.13 -3.10 -11.89
C TRP A 23 3.17 -1.65 -11.39
N ILE A 24 2.18 -0.83 -11.74
CA ILE A 24 2.09 0.53 -11.20
C ILE A 24 1.92 0.54 -9.68
N VAL A 25 1.27 -0.48 -9.09
CA VAL A 25 1.02 -0.54 -7.66
C VAL A 25 2.30 -0.74 -6.84
N PRO A 26 3.15 -1.76 -7.07
CA PRO A 26 4.41 -1.89 -6.32
C PRO A 26 5.37 -0.71 -6.58
N VAL A 27 5.33 -0.09 -7.77
CA VAL A 27 6.11 1.12 -8.05
C VAL A 27 5.62 2.31 -7.21
N ALA A 28 4.31 2.56 -7.20
CA ALA A 28 3.71 3.61 -6.36
C ALA A 28 4.04 3.37 -4.89
N PHE A 29 3.91 2.13 -4.43
CA PHE A 29 4.20 1.75 -3.05
C PHE A 29 5.68 1.97 -2.71
N THR A 30 6.60 1.73 -3.64
CA THR A 30 8.03 2.05 -3.42
C THR A 30 8.25 3.53 -3.14
N PHE A 31 7.58 4.42 -3.90
CA PHE A 31 7.70 5.86 -3.65
C PHE A 31 7.14 6.26 -2.28
N HIS A 32 6.12 5.55 -1.82
CA HIS A 32 5.59 5.71 -0.47
C HIS A 32 6.58 5.29 0.61
N GLU A 33 7.18 4.11 0.48
CA GLU A 33 8.20 3.62 1.40
C GLU A 33 9.45 4.53 1.43
N ILE A 34 9.78 5.18 0.31
CA ILE A 34 10.83 6.21 0.25
C ILE A 34 10.43 7.47 1.03
N GLU A 35 9.17 7.89 0.97
CA GLU A 35 8.66 9.02 1.74
C GLU A 35 8.72 8.75 3.26
N GLU A 36 8.53 7.49 3.65
CA GLU A 36 8.60 7.02 5.04
C GLU A 36 10.01 6.69 5.54
N TRP A 37 11.05 6.95 4.75
CA TRP A 37 12.43 6.54 5.06
C TRP A 37 12.93 6.96 6.45
N ASN A 38 12.37 8.04 7.00
CA ASN A 38 12.65 8.55 8.34
C ASN A 38 11.35 8.79 9.14
N ILE A 39 10.37 7.88 9.08
CA ILE A 39 9.09 8.03 9.77
C ILE A 39 9.19 7.89 11.31
N MET A 40 10.24 7.25 11.84
CA MET A 40 10.33 6.91 13.26
C MET A 40 10.18 8.10 14.23
N PRO A 41 10.86 9.26 14.04
CA PRO A 41 10.66 10.40 14.92
C PRO A 41 9.21 10.90 14.94
N TRP A 42 8.55 10.91 13.77
CA TRP A 42 7.15 11.26 13.67
C TRP A 42 6.26 10.23 14.38
N TRP A 43 6.56 8.93 14.23
CA TRP A 43 5.82 7.84 14.86
C TRP A 43 5.85 7.94 16.40
N LEU A 44 7.04 8.14 16.96
CA LEU A 44 7.26 8.26 18.41
C LEU A 44 6.63 9.52 19.01
N GLU A 45 6.44 10.58 18.20
CA GLU A 45 5.80 11.80 18.66
C GLU A 45 4.27 11.66 18.80
N HIS A 46 3.63 10.84 17.95
CA HIS A 46 2.17 10.83 17.83
C HIS A 46 1.48 9.61 18.45
N PHE A 47 2.21 8.51 18.69
CA PHE A 47 1.63 7.31 19.30
C PHE A 47 2.07 7.13 20.76
N SER A 48 1.08 7.11 21.65
CA SER A 48 1.28 7.02 23.11
C SER A 48 1.97 5.73 23.58
N ASN A 49 1.84 4.64 22.83
CA ASN A 49 2.47 3.34 23.07
C ASN A 49 3.33 2.89 21.88
N ALA A 50 3.97 3.85 21.20
CA ALA A 50 4.79 3.58 20.03
C ALA A 50 5.90 2.55 20.32
N THR A 51 6.04 1.56 19.44
CA THR A 51 7.16 0.63 19.49
C THR A 51 8.44 1.34 19.05
N VAL A 52 9.48 1.27 19.89
CA VAL A 52 10.78 1.86 19.60
C VAL A 52 11.67 0.84 18.91
N ILE A 53 12.08 1.13 17.68
CA ILE A 53 13.06 0.35 16.93
C ILE A 53 14.14 1.26 16.35
N SER A 54 15.26 0.68 15.91
CA SER A 54 16.32 1.44 15.24
C SER A 54 15.90 1.87 13.82
N ASP A 55 16.50 2.95 13.31
CA ASP A 55 16.32 3.37 11.92
C ASP A 55 16.70 2.25 10.92
N LEU A 56 17.72 1.45 11.26
CA LEU A 56 18.12 0.30 10.45
C LEU A 56 17.01 -0.75 10.39
N ALA A 57 16.40 -1.08 11.53
CA ALA A 57 15.26 -1.98 11.57
C ALA A 57 14.13 -1.45 10.68
N LEU A 58 13.65 -0.23 10.96
CA LEU A 58 12.58 0.40 10.16
C LEU A 58 12.87 0.31 8.65
N ARG A 59 14.03 0.81 8.20
CA ARG A 59 14.40 0.80 6.78
C ARG A 59 14.52 -0.61 6.19
N THR A 60 14.95 -1.58 6.99
CA THR A 60 14.97 -3.00 6.58
C THR A 60 13.57 -3.48 6.25
N TRP A 61 12.58 -3.14 7.07
CA TRP A 61 11.17 -3.44 6.77
C TRP A 61 10.67 -2.74 5.51
N LEU A 62 10.90 -1.43 5.36
CA LEU A 62 10.42 -0.67 4.19
C LEU A 62 10.95 -1.27 2.87
N VAL A 63 12.23 -1.65 2.84
CA VAL A 63 12.85 -2.35 1.71
C VAL A 63 12.25 -3.74 1.54
N PHE A 64 12.13 -4.51 2.63
CA PHE A 64 11.58 -5.87 2.59
C PHE A 64 10.16 -5.90 2.02
N ILE A 65 9.25 -5.07 2.54
CA ILE A 65 7.84 -5.07 2.10
C ILE A 65 7.70 -4.60 0.65
N THR A 66 8.54 -3.65 0.20
CA THR A 66 8.65 -3.25 -1.20
C THR A 66 9.04 -4.43 -2.09
N LEU A 67 10.10 -5.17 -1.71
CA LEU A 67 10.55 -6.35 -2.46
C LEU A 67 9.48 -7.42 -2.52
N ILE A 68 8.76 -7.68 -1.41
CA ILE A 68 7.62 -8.59 -1.39
C ILE A 68 6.54 -8.12 -2.38
N GLY A 69 6.24 -6.83 -2.46
CA GLY A 69 5.30 -6.29 -3.44
C GLY A 69 5.68 -6.60 -4.90
N PHE A 70 6.95 -6.41 -5.27
CA PHE A 70 7.44 -6.76 -6.61
C PHE A 70 7.42 -8.27 -6.85
N LEU A 71 7.93 -9.06 -5.90
CA LEU A 71 7.99 -10.53 -6.02
C LEU A 71 6.59 -11.14 -6.12
N TRP A 72 5.65 -10.69 -5.29
CA TRP A 72 4.25 -11.14 -5.32
C TRP A 72 3.60 -10.84 -6.66
N THR A 73 3.81 -9.64 -7.19
CA THR A 73 3.32 -9.23 -8.52
C THR A 73 3.95 -10.08 -9.63
N GLY A 74 5.26 -10.32 -9.55
CA GLY A 74 6.01 -11.15 -10.49
C GLY A 74 5.48 -12.58 -10.52
N ILE A 75 5.35 -13.23 -9.36
CA ILE A 75 4.81 -14.59 -9.24
C ILE A 75 3.38 -14.65 -9.77
N ALA A 76 2.53 -13.68 -9.43
CA ALA A 76 1.16 -13.63 -9.93
C ALA A 76 1.09 -13.50 -11.46
N CYS A 77 2.06 -12.83 -12.10
CA CYS A 77 2.14 -12.73 -13.55
C CYS A 77 2.50 -14.06 -14.25
N LEU A 78 3.09 -15.02 -13.53
CA LEU A 78 3.41 -16.36 -14.03
C LEU A 78 2.18 -17.28 -14.06
N LEU A 79 1.07 -16.89 -13.42
CA LEU A 79 -0.12 -17.73 -13.38
C LEU A 79 -0.73 -17.93 -14.79
N PRO A 80 -1.45 -19.03 -15.04
CA PRO A 80 -1.91 -19.38 -16.39
C PRO A 80 -2.89 -18.38 -16.99
N THR A 81 -3.69 -17.70 -16.15
CA THR A 81 -4.73 -16.77 -16.61
C THR A 81 -4.57 -15.40 -15.99
N VAL A 82 -5.02 -14.36 -16.70
CA VAL A 82 -5.03 -12.98 -16.20
C VAL A 82 -5.96 -12.83 -15.00
N ARG A 83 -7.06 -13.59 -14.96
CA ARG A 83 -7.96 -13.66 -13.82
C ARG A 83 -7.27 -14.22 -12.57
N ALA A 84 -6.50 -15.30 -12.71
CA ALA A 84 -5.72 -15.84 -11.60
C ALA A 84 -4.67 -14.84 -11.10
N THR A 85 -3.99 -14.13 -12.01
CA THR A 85 -3.10 -13.01 -11.66
C THR A 85 -3.85 -11.98 -10.80
N GLY A 86 -5.02 -11.51 -11.24
CA GLY A 86 -5.84 -10.55 -10.49
C GLY A 86 -6.25 -11.06 -9.11
N LEU A 87 -6.78 -12.28 -9.01
CA LEU A 87 -7.21 -12.89 -7.75
C LEU A 87 -6.08 -13.02 -6.73
N MET A 88 -4.84 -13.26 -7.19
CA MET A 88 -3.69 -13.35 -6.31
C MET A 88 -3.21 -11.97 -5.83
N VAL A 89 -3.20 -10.95 -6.68
CA VAL A 89 -2.64 -9.63 -6.30
C VAL A 89 -3.59 -8.76 -5.47
N PHE A 90 -4.90 -8.82 -5.72
CA PHE A 90 -5.85 -7.89 -5.07
C PHE A 90 -5.92 -7.99 -3.55
N PRO A 91 -5.89 -9.18 -2.91
CA PRO A 91 -5.84 -9.26 -1.45
C PRO A 91 -4.63 -8.49 -0.89
N PHE A 92 -3.46 -8.65 -1.49
CA PHE A 92 -2.24 -7.94 -1.05
C PHE A 92 -2.35 -6.43 -1.30
N PHE A 93 -2.71 -6.00 -2.52
CA PHE A 93 -2.77 -4.56 -2.86
C PHE A 93 -3.85 -3.78 -2.11
N LEU A 94 -5.00 -4.39 -1.84
CA LEU A 94 -6.08 -3.69 -1.13
C LEU A 94 -5.84 -3.69 0.38
N MET A 95 -5.27 -4.77 0.94
CA MET A 95 -5.04 -4.86 2.36
C MET A 95 -3.75 -4.17 2.82
N ILE A 96 -2.71 -4.09 1.99
CA ILE A 96 -1.45 -3.45 2.39
C ILE A 96 -1.40 -2.00 1.87
N PRO A 97 -1.04 -1.70 0.60
CA PRO A 97 -0.80 -0.31 0.19
C PRO A 97 -2.06 0.56 0.26
N PHE A 98 -3.24 0.03 -0.09
CA PHE A 98 -4.45 0.84 -0.06
C PHE A 98 -4.93 1.13 1.37
N SER A 99 -5.01 0.11 2.23
CA SER A 99 -5.46 0.30 3.61
C SER A 99 -4.48 1.17 4.42
N ASN A 100 -3.18 0.95 4.26
CA ASN A 100 -2.14 1.78 4.82
C ASN A 100 -2.31 3.23 4.31
N SER A 101 -2.51 3.43 3.00
CA SER A 101 -2.70 4.78 2.47
C SER A 101 -3.86 5.52 3.09
N LEU A 102 -4.98 4.83 3.37
CA LEU A 102 -6.11 5.43 4.07
C LEU A 102 -5.72 5.90 5.49
N GLN A 103 -4.86 5.16 6.19
CA GLN A 103 -4.35 5.56 7.50
C GLN A 103 -3.50 6.82 7.41
N HIS A 104 -2.61 6.95 6.42
CA HIS A 104 -1.83 8.18 6.23
C HIS A 104 -2.69 9.39 5.90
N ILE A 105 -3.75 9.22 5.09
CA ILE A 105 -4.74 10.28 4.86
C ILE A 105 -5.38 10.70 6.19
N TYR A 106 -5.82 9.73 7.00
CA TYR A 106 -6.42 10.01 8.30
C TYR A 106 -5.46 10.70 9.27
N TRP A 107 -4.23 10.19 9.41
CA TRP A 107 -3.21 10.73 10.30
C TRP A 107 -2.79 12.14 9.92
N GLN A 108 -2.69 12.44 8.61
CA GLN A 108 -2.40 13.79 8.13
C GLN A 108 -3.40 14.84 8.67
N PHE A 109 -4.68 14.50 8.73
CA PHE A 109 -5.71 15.42 9.21
C PHE A 109 -5.88 15.37 10.74
N THR A 110 -5.56 14.25 11.36
CA THR A 110 -5.75 14.05 12.81
C THR A 110 -4.63 14.67 13.63
N PHE A 111 -3.40 14.54 13.18
CA PHE A 111 -2.23 15.01 13.93
C PHE A 111 -1.79 16.44 13.56
N GLU A 112 -2.49 17.08 12.62
CA GLU A 112 -2.24 18.46 12.17
C GLU A 112 -0.79 18.74 11.76
N ARG A 113 -0.04 17.68 11.44
CA ARG A 113 1.35 17.71 10.97
C ARG A 113 1.48 16.84 9.75
N TYR A 114 2.51 17.12 8.96
CA TYR A 114 2.80 16.29 7.79
C TYR A 114 3.07 14.85 8.23
N ALA A 115 2.21 13.92 7.82
CA ALA A 115 2.42 12.49 8.03
C ALA A 115 3.31 11.96 6.90
N PRO A 116 4.53 11.46 7.18
CA PRO A 116 5.36 10.81 6.17
C PRO A 116 4.54 9.72 5.47
N GLY A 117 4.57 9.69 4.15
CA GLY A 117 3.75 8.81 3.32
C GLY A 117 2.47 9.47 2.77
N PHE A 118 1.98 10.57 3.35
CA PHE A 118 0.73 11.22 2.91
C PHE A 118 0.71 11.58 1.42
N LEU A 119 1.79 12.15 0.89
CA LEU A 119 1.81 12.69 -0.47
C LEU A 119 1.74 11.56 -1.50
N SER A 120 2.60 10.56 -1.36
CA SER A 120 2.60 9.34 -2.17
C SER A 120 1.31 8.54 -2.02
N CYS A 121 0.71 8.48 -0.83
CA CYS A 121 -0.59 7.85 -0.61
C CYS A 121 -1.69 8.52 -1.44
N ALA A 122 -1.80 9.84 -1.34
CA ALA A 122 -2.83 10.63 -2.00
C ALA A 122 -2.69 10.66 -3.53
N ILE A 123 -1.46 10.77 -4.03
CA ILE A 123 -1.19 11.03 -5.45
C ILE A 123 -0.82 9.75 -6.21
N LEU A 124 -0.20 8.76 -5.56
CA LEU A 124 0.31 7.56 -6.22
C LEU A 124 -0.46 6.30 -5.81
N ASN A 125 -0.43 5.90 -4.54
CA ASN A 125 -0.96 4.60 -4.11
C ASN A 125 -2.46 4.47 -4.34
N ILE A 126 -3.26 5.40 -3.80
CA ILE A 126 -4.72 5.37 -3.94
C ILE A 126 -5.12 5.40 -5.42
N PRO A 127 -4.65 6.38 -6.24
CA PRO A 127 -4.97 6.39 -7.67
C PRO A 127 -4.52 5.13 -8.41
N SER A 128 -3.35 4.58 -8.10
CA SER A 128 -2.82 3.37 -8.74
C SER A 128 -3.69 2.14 -8.45
N VAL A 129 -4.07 1.94 -7.18
CA VAL A 129 -4.95 0.81 -6.79
C VAL A 129 -6.34 0.98 -7.40
N LEU A 130 -6.90 2.19 -7.40
CA LEU A 130 -8.21 2.46 -8.01
C LEU A 130 -8.17 2.24 -9.52
N LEU A 131 -7.11 2.67 -10.20
CA LEU A 131 -6.91 2.48 -11.63
C LEU A 131 -6.84 0.99 -12.00
N VAL A 132 -6.04 0.22 -11.28
CA VAL A 132 -5.89 -1.23 -11.51
C VAL A 132 -7.20 -1.97 -11.21
N SER A 133 -7.89 -1.59 -10.13
CA SER A 133 -9.21 -2.16 -9.78
C SER A 133 -10.26 -1.86 -10.84
N TRP A 134 -10.32 -0.62 -11.32
CA TRP A 134 -11.21 -0.23 -12.41
C TRP A 134 -10.89 -1.01 -13.69
N HIS A 135 -9.62 -1.16 -14.05
CA HIS A 135 -9.19 -1.92 -15.22
C HIS A 135 -9.62 -3.40 -15.10
N ALA A 136 -9.44 -4.01 -13.93
CA ALA A 136 -9.88 -5.39 -13.67
C ALA A 136 -11.40 -5.55 -13.77
N ALA A 137 -12.17 -4.65 -13.17
CA ALA A 137 -13.63 -4.66 -13.19
C ALA A 137 -14.18 -4.46 -14.61
N ARG A 138 -13.68 -3.44 -15.31
CA ARG A 138 -14.11 -3.09 -16.68
C ARG A 138 -13.88 -4.25 -17.66
N ASN A 139 -12.74 -4.91 -17.55
CA ASN A 139 -12.38 -6.04 -18.39
C ASN A 139 -12.94 -7.39 -17.89
N ARG A 140 -13.82 -7.37 -16.86
CA ARG A 140 -14.45 -8.55 -16.26
C ARG A 140 -13.45 -9.61 -15.80
N LEU A 141 -12.24 -9.18 -15.44
CA LEU A 141 -11.19 -10.05 -14.92
C LEU A 141 -11.53 -10.49 -13.50
N ILE A 142 -12.07 -9.58 -12.70
CA ILE A 142 -12.49 -9.80 -11.32
C ILE A 142 -13.91 -9.23 -11.14
N SER A 143 -14.73 -9.93 -10.37
CA SER A 143 -16.08 -9.46 -10.03
C SER A 143 -16.01 -8.12 -9.28
N PRO A 144 -16.76 -7.09 -9.70
CA PRO A 144 -16.85 -5.83 -8.95
C PRO A 144 -17.30 -6.04 -7.49
N ILE A 145 -18.12 -7.06 -7.22
CA ILE A 145 -18.56 -7.39 -5.86
C ILE A 145 -17.36 -7.82 -5.01
N LEU A 146 -16.50 -8.70 -5.54
CA LEU A 146 -15.31 -9.18 -4.82
C LEU A 146 -14.33 -8.04 -4.55
N LEU A 147 -14.10 -7.16 -5.53
CA LEU A 147 -13.29 -5.95 -5.32
C LEU A 147 -13.91 -5.06 -4.24
N GLY A 148 -15.22 -4.83 -4.30
CA GLY A 148 -15.96 -4.08 -3.29
C GLY A 148 -15.80 -4.65 -1.89
N THR A 149 -15.83 -5.98 -1.73
CA THR A 149 -15.57 -6.65 -0.45
C THR A 149 -14.18 -6.30 0.09
N PHE A 150 -13.14 -6.37 -0.72
CA PHE A 150 -11.79 -6.00 -0.28
C PHE A 150 -11.67 -4.51 0.09
N PHE A 151 -12.32 -3.61 -0.65
CA PHE A 151 -12.39 -2.19 -0.27
C PHE A 151 -13.09 -1.99 1.08
N VAL A 152 -14.21 -2.69 1.31
CA VAL A 152 -14.90 -2.65 2.61
C VAL A 152 -13.99 -3.14 3.73
N LEU A 153 -13.25 -4.24 3.54
CA LEU A 153 -12.30 -4.73 4.55
C LEU A 153 -11.18 -3.71 4.83
N ALA A 154 -10.63 -3.06 3.80
CA ALA A 154 -9.64 -1.99 3.98
C ALA A 154 -10.20 -0.78 4.75
N ILE A 155 -11.46 -0.41 4.49
CA ILE A 155 -12.15 0.66 5.23
C ILE A 155 -12.41 0.25 6.68
N LEU A 156 -12.82 -1.00 6.94
CA LEU A 156 -13.00 -1.50 8.30
C LEU A 156 -11.68 -1.47 9.10
N TYR A 157 -10.57 -1.74 8.42
CA TYR A 157 -9.23 -1.60 9.02
C TYR A 157 -8.90 -0.14 9.37
N LEU A 158 -9.25 0.81 8.50
CA LEU A 158 -9.17 2.24 8.83
C LEU A 158 -10.06 2.59 10.03
N VAL A 159 -11.31 2.11 10.08
CA VAL A 159 -12.22 2.36 11.20
C VAL A 159 -11.61 1.86 12.51
N ALA A 160 -10.99 0.67 12.52
CA ALA A 160 -10.27 0.17 13.70
C ALA A 160 -9.12 1.10 14.12
N THR A 161 -8.42 1.71 13.16
CA THR A 161 -7.37 2.70 13.42
C THR A 161 -7.93 3.97 14.06
N ILE A 162 -9.03 4.50 13.51
CA ILE A 162 -9.72 5.69 14.05
C ILE A 162 -10.20 5.43 15.48
N LEU A 163 -10.78 4.26 15.74
CA LEU A 163 -11.24 3.87 17.08
C LEU A 163 -10.09 3.65 18.08
N GLY A 164 -8.89 3.32 17.58
CA GLY A 164 -7.67 3.21 18.37
C GLY A 164 -7.12 4.57 18.83
N GLY A 165 -7.41 5.65 18.10
CA GLY A 165 -6.93 6.99 18.39
C GLY A 165 -5.41 7.08 18.34
N GLU A 166 -4.81 7.60 19.41
CA GLU A 166 -3.36 7.77 19.58
C GLU A 166 -2.63 6.49 20.04
N LYS A 167 -3.31 5.33 19.98
CA LYS A 167 -2.67 4.04 20.21
C LYS A 167 -2.10 3.51 18.91
N GLU A 168 -0.85 3.05 18.98
CA GLU A 168 -0.23 2.27 17.91
C GLU A 168 -1.16 1.09 17.56
N PRO A 169 -1.56 0.93 16.29
CA PRO A 169 -2.38 -0.21 15.91
C PRO A 169 -1.58 -1.51 16.08
N LEU A 170 -2.22 -2.55 16.64
CA LEU A 170 -1.57 -3.83 16.96
C LEU A 170 -0.80 -4.43 15.77
N PHE A 171 -1.33 -4.30 14.55
CA PHE A 171 -0.65 -4.79 13.35
C PHE A 171 0.72 -4.11 13.12
N PHE A 172 0.84 -2.81 13.39
CA PHE A 172 2.12 -2.11 13.28
C PHE A 172 3.09 -2.53 14.39
N HIS A 173 2.60 -2.79 15.61
CA HIS A 173 3.43 -3.37 16.68
C HIS A 173 4.12 -4.67 16.23
N GLU A 174 3.35 -5.58 15.62
CA GLU A 174 3.87 -6.85 15.10
C GLU A 174 4.86 -6.62 13.95
N ILE A 175 4.56 -5.69 13.04
CA ILE A 175 5.47 -5.32 11.94
C ILE A 175 6.80 -4.78 12.48
N LEU A 176 6.76 -3.85 13.43
CA LEU A 176 7.97 -3.21 13.96
C LEU A 176 8.80 -4.22 14.77
N THR A 177 8.15 -5.13 15.49
CA THR A 177 8.82 -6.24 16.19
C THR A 177 9.47 -7.21 15.20
N PHE A 178 8.76 -7.61 14.15
CA PHE A 178 9.31 -8.44 13.08
C PHE A 178 10.47 -7.74 12.35
N SER A 179 10.34 -6.44 12.12
CA SER A 179 11.34 -5.58 11.49
C SER A 179 12.66 -5.56 12.28
N ALA A 180 12.58 -5.38 13.60
CA ALA A 180 13.73 -5.45 14.49
C ALA A 180 14.40 -6.83 14.43
N TRP A 181 13.61 -7.91 14.54
CA TRP A 181 14.12 -9.27 14.40
C TRP A 181 14.80 -9.51 13.06
N LEU A 182 14.21 -9.03 11.96
CA LEU A 182 14.73 -9.22 10.60
C LEU A 182 16.06 -8.49 10.42
N ALA A 183 16.18 -7.27 10.93
CA ALA A 183 17.43 -6.51 10.86
C ALA A 183 18.53 -7.16 11.69
N ASP A 184 18.23 -7.63 12.90
CA ASP A 184 19.19 -8.37 13.72
C ASP A 184 19.66 -9.64 13.03
N TYR A 185 18.73 -10.39 12.42
CA TYR A 185 19.05 -11.60 11.68
C TYR A 185 19.96 -11.33 10.47
N LEU A 186 19.70 -10.27 9.71
CA LEU A 186 20.44 -9.95 8.49
C LEU A 186 21.80 -9.28 8.77
N PHE A 187 21.86 -8.40 9.77
CA PHE A 187 23.00 -7.51 9.99
C PHE A 187 23.76 -7.77 11.28
N ARG A 188 23.28 -8.66 12.16
CA ARG A 188 23.91 -9.03 13.46
C ARG A 188 24.16 -7.80 14.34
N VAL A 189 23.12 -7.00 14.54
CA VAL A 189 23.19 -5.71 15.25
C VAL A 189 22.98 -5.86 16.77
N THR A 190 22.80 -7.10 17.24
CA THR A 190 22.68 -7.49 18.66
C THR A 190 23.87 -8.27 19.17
#